data_AF-A0A949M2H9-F1
#
_entry.id   AF-A0A949M2H9-F1
#
_cell.length_a   1.000
_cell.length_b   1.000
_cell.length_c   1.000
_cell.angle_alpha   90.00
_cell.angle_beta   90.00
_cell.angle_gamma   90.00
#
_symmetry.space_group_name_H-M   'P 1'
#
loop_
_entity.id
_entity.type
_entity.pdbx_description
1 polymer ?
#
loop_
_entity_poly.entity_id
_entity_poly.type
_entity_poly.pdbx_seq_one_letter_code
_entity_poly.pdbx_strand_id
1 'polypeptide(L)'
;MTDAALCAPFAPLVVRIIAEAQVIDDRIIKIDHFLNHRIDAVLMQAIGAELARRVAPFMPDLVLTAEASGIPPALTTALALGVPLVYAKKYAPLTELPAYSRIVPSPTRGGDYRLAVARAVLPADARVVLIDDFLANGGTAAALAEIIAEAGARLVAAGFVVEKTFQRGRERLAIHGPPPVAVLAQVARLAGGRVVMAATAQR
;
A
#
# COMPACT_ATOMS: atom_id res chain seq x y z
N MET A 1 10.81 13.09 -10.01
CA MET A 1 9.79 12.36 -10.79
C MET A 1 8.47 13.11 -10.67
N THR A 2 7.69 13.19 -11.76
CA THR A 2 6.35 13.80 -11.73
C THR A 2 5.32 12.84 -11.14
N ASP A 3 4.20 13.36 -10.62
CA ASP A 3 3.08 12.54 -10.12
C ASP A 3 2.53 11.61 -11.23
N ALA A 4 2.50 12.10 -12.47
CA ALA A 4 2.13 11.30 -13.65
C ALA A 4 3.05 10.08 -13.85
N ALA A 5 4.36 10.22 -13.64
CA ALA A 5 5.30 9.10 -13.76
C ALA A 5 5.16 8.09 -12.62
N LEU A 6 4.82 8.56 -11.41
CA LEU A 6 4.57 7.70 -10.25
C LEU A 6 3.28 6.90 -10.38
N CYS A 7 2.30 7.41 -11.11
CA CYS A 7 0.97 6.83 -11.24
C CYS A 7 0.67 6.27 -12.64
N ALA A 8 1.69 6.15 -13.50
CA ALA A 8 1.56 5.57 -14.82
C ALA A 8 1.01 4.13 -14.72
N PRO A 9 -0.02 3.74 -15.49
CA PRO A 9 -0.59 2.41 -15.44
C PRO A 9 0.46 1.31 -15.71
N PHE A 10 0.58 0.33 -14.82
CA PHE A 10 1.45 -0.82 -15.02
C PHE A 10 0.70 -1.89 -15.81
N ALA A 11 0.96 -1.98 -17.11
CA ALA A 11 0.20 -2.81 -18.04
C ALA A 11 0.02 -4.28 -17.60
N PRO A 12 1.04 -5.01 -17.11
CA PRO A 12 0.86 -6.40 -16.68
C PRO A 12 -0.20 -6.58 -15.59
N LEU A 13 -0.28 -5.64 -14.64
CA LEU A 13 -1.30 -5.66 -13.59
C LEU A 13 -2.66 -5.21 -14.12
N VAL A 14 -2.70 -4.10 -14.88
CA VAL A 14 -3.96 -3.52 -15.37
C VAL A 14 -4.71 -4.49 -16.29
N VAL A 15 -3.99 -5.18 -17.17
CA VAL A 15 -4.57 -6.20 -18.05
C VAL A 15 -5.21 -7.33 -17.24
N ARG A 16 -4.51 -7.84 -16.21
CA ARG A 16 -5.04 -8.88 -15.31
C ARG A 16 -6.29 -8.41 -14.57
N ILE A 17 -6.30 -7.18 -14.05
CA ILE A 17 -7.47 -6.61 -13.37
C ILE A 17 -8.67 -6.52 -14.32
N ILE A 18 -8.49 -5.99 -15.52
CA ILE A 18 -9.59 -5.85 -16.49
C ILE A 18 -10.17 -7.22 -16.91
N ALA A 19 -9.30 -8.21 -17.10
CA ALA A 19 -9.71 -9.53 -17.58
C ALA A 19 -10.32 -10.41 -16.48
N GLU A 20 -9.84 -10.30 -15.24
CA GLU A 20 -10.07 -11.32 -14.22
C GLU A 20 -10.71 -10.80 -12.92
N ALA A 21 -10.78 -9.49 -12.70
CA ALA A 21 -11.38 -8.96 -11.49
C ALA A 21 -12.90 -9.17 -11.45
N GLN A 22 -13.38 -9.69 -10.32
CA GLN A 22 -14.81 -9.76 -10.04
C GLN A 22 -15.22 -8.54 -9.23
N VAL A 23 -16.41 -8.01 -9.49
CA VAL A 23 -16.98 -6.91 -8.71
C VAL A 23 -18.23 -7.40 -7.99
N ILE A 24 -18.27 -7.19 -6.68
CA ILE A 24 -19.39 -7.53 -5.79
C ILE A 24 -20.08 -6.25 -5.37
N ASP A 25 -21.40 -6.18 -5.58
CA ASP A 25 -22.29 -5.07 -5.23
C ASP A 25 -21.79 -3.68 -5.66
N ASP A 26 -21.06 -3.60 -6.78
CA ASP A 26 -20.38 -2.38 -7.27
C ASP A 26 -19.54 -1.65 -6.20
N ARG A 27 -19.07 -2.39 -5.18
CA ARG A 27 -18.36 -1.85 -4.01
C ARG A 27 -17.03 -2.54 -3.75
N ILE A 28 -16.96 -3.84 -4.03
CA ILE A 28 -15.78 -4.66 -3.72
C ILE A 28 -15.19 -5.18 -5.02
N ILE A 29 -13.91 -4.91 -5.23
CA ILE A 29 -13.08 -5.57 -6.24
C ILE A 29 -12.46 -6.82 -5.60
N LYS A 30 -12.65 -7.97 -6.23
CA LYS A 30 -12.12 -9.25 -5.80
C LYS A 30 -11.11 -9.76 -6.82
N ILE A 31 -9.86 -9.89 -6.37
CA ILE A 31 -8.69 -10.37 -7.13
C ILE A 31 -7.90 -11.40 -6.31
N ASP A 32 -8.64 -12.21 -5.55
CA ASP A 32 -8.10 -13.17 -4.59
C ASP A 32 -7.21 -14.23 -5.24
N HIS A 33 -7.40 -14.52 -6.54
CA HIS A 33 -6.67 -15.56 -7.24
C HIS A 33 -5.25 -15.17 -7.66
N PHE A 34 -4.87 -13.89 -7.57
CA PHE A 34 -3.48 -13.46 -7.84
C PHE A 34 -2.88 -12.46 -6.84
N LEU A 35 -3.68 -11.79 -5.98
CA LEU A 35 -3.19 -10.79 -5.03
C LEU A 35 -3.53 -11.05 -3.56
N ASN A 36 -4.79 -11.36 -3.22
CA ASN A 36 -5.24 -11.29 -1.81
C ASN A 36 -5.32 -12.64 -1.08
N HIS A 37 -5.34 -13.77 -1.80
CA HIS A 37 -5.43 -15.09 -1.17
C HIS A 37 -4.46 -16.09 -1.80
N ARG A 38 -4.50 -16.21 -3.12
CA ARG A 38 -3.43 -16.80 -3.93
C ARG A 38 -2.57 -15.67 -4.47
N ILE A 39 -1.26 -15.84 -4.35
CA ILE A 39 -0.27 -14.92 -4.91
C ILE A 39 0.25 -15.49 -6.22
N ASP A 40 0.13 -14.73 -7.30
CA ASP A 40 0.90 -15.00 -8.52
C ASP A 40 2.32 -14.48 -8.31
N ALA A 41 3.26 -15.38 -8.01
CA ALA A 41 4.62 -15.01 -7.62
C ALA A 41 5.37 -14.25 -8.72
N VAL A 42 5.15 -14.60 -10.00
CA VAL A 42 5.82 -13.96 -11.13
C VAL A 42 5.28 -12.54 -11.32
N LEU A 43 3.96 -12.38 -11.30
CA LEU A 43 3.35 -11.05 -11.34
C LEU A 43 3.77 -10.21 -10.12
N MET A 44 3.84 -10.82 -8.93
CA MET A 44 4.24 -10.12 -7.71
C MET A 44 5.69 -9.64 -7.77
N GLN A 45 6.61 -10.44 -8.32
CA GLN A 45 7.99 -10.00 -8.54
C GLN A 45 8.05 -8.79 -9.48
N ALA A 46 7.26 -8.79 -10.56
CA ALA A 46 7.17 -7.66 -11.48
C ALA A 46 6.55 -6.41 -10.84
N ILE A 47 5.51 -6.59 -10.00
CA ILE A 47 4.90 -5.53 -9.20
C ILE A 47 5.93 -4.89 -8.26
N GLY A 48 6.66 -5.71 -7.50
CA GLY A 48 7.67 -5.23 -6.56
C GLY A 48 8.82 -4.49 -7.24
N ALA A 49 9.30 -5.01 -8.38
CA ALA A 49 10.34 -4.36 -9.17
C ALA A 49 9.88 -2.98 -9.71
N GLU A 50 8.63 -2.86 -10.18
CA GLU A 50 8.11 -1.60 -10.68
C GLU A 50 7.85 -0.58 -9.55
N LEU A 51 7.33 -1.02 -8.40
CA LEU A 51 7.21 -0.17 -7.21
C LEU A 51 8.59 0.31 -6.74
N ALA A 52 9.57 -0.59 -6.63
CA ALA A 52 10.95 -0.26 -6.28
C ALA A 52 11.53 0.79 -7.23
N ARG A 53 11.40 0.61 -8.54
CA ARG A 53 11.85 1.59 -9.55
C ARG A 53 11.24 2.98 -9.32
N ARG A 54 9.95 3.05 -8.98
CA ARG A 54 9.23 4.31 -8.77
C ARG A 54 9.63 5.01 -7.48
N VAL A 55 9.95 4.26 -6.44
CA VAL A 55 10.26 4.83 -5.11
C VAL A 55 11.76 4.95 -4.83
N ALA A 56 12.62 4.28 -5.59
CA ALA A 56 14.08 4.33 -5.46
C ALA A 56 14.67 5.75 -5.50
N PRO A 57 14.17 6.73 -6.30
CA PRO A 57 14.66 8.10 -6.25
C PRO A 57 14.47 8.79 -4.90
N PHE A 58 13.57 8.28 -4.06
CA PHE A 58 13.38 8.74 -2.69
C PHE A 58 14.26 8.00 -1.68
N MET A 59 15.21 7.18 -2.13
CA MET A 59 16.27 6.51 -1.35
C MET A 59 15.76 5.95 -0.01
N PRO A 60 14.77 5.05 0.01
CA PRO A 60 14.30 4.46 1.26
C PRO A 60 15.39 3.58 1.90
N ASP A 61 15.45 3.56 3.22
CA ASP A 61 16.29 2.65 4.02
C ASP A 61 15.49 1.44 4.52
N LEU A 62 14.15 1.52 4.48
CA LEU A 62 13.24 0.54 5.06
C LEU A 62 11.90 0.57 4.32
N VAL A 63 11.35 -0.61 4.01
CA VAL A 63 9.97 -0.77 3.56
C VAL A 63 9.10 -1.08 4.77
N LEU A 64 8.00 -0.36 4.94
CA LEU A 64 6.97 -0.64 5.95
C LEU A 64 5.64 -0.99 5.26
N THR A 65 4.96 -2.01 5.79
CA THR A 65 3.64 -2.44 5.32
C THR A 65 2.73 -2.83 6.49
N ALA A 66 1.52 -3.31 6.22
CA ALA A 66 0.64 -3.97 7.20
C ALA A 66 0.27 -5.38 6.75
N GLU A 67 0.11 -6.28 7.73
CA GLU A 67 -0.33 -7.64 7.44
C GLU A 67 -1.79 -7.71 6.93
N ALA A 68 -2.18 -8.71 6.14
CA ALA A 68 -1.34 -9.75 5.53
C ALA A 68 -1.06 -9.44 4.04
N SER A 69 -2.04 -8.92 3.32
CA SER A 69 -2.00 -8.74 1.85
C SER A 69 -0.96 -7.73 1.37
N GLY A 70 -0.53 -6.78 2.22
CA GLY A 70 0.57 -5.87 1.90
C GLY A 70 1.96 -6.53 1.91
N ILE A 71 2.10 -7.69 2.57
CA ILE A 71 3.39 -8.36 2.73
C ILE A 71 4.00 -8.80 1.38
N PRO A 72 3.29 -9.49 0.46
CA PRO A 72 3.86 -9.89 -0.82
C PRO A 72 4.41 -8.73 -1.69
N PRO A 73 3.68 -7.63 -1.94
CA PRO A 73 4.22 -6.52 -2.71
C PRO A 73 5.34 -5.79 -1.96
N ALA A 74 5.24 -5.65 -0.64
CA ALA A 74 6.28 -5.01 0.16
C ALA A 74 7.57 -5.84 0.19
N LEU A 75 7.49 -7.16 0.30
CA LEU A 75 8.64 -8.07 0.27
C LEU A 75 9.36 -8.02 -1.06
N THR A 76 8.63 -8.13 -2.17
CA THR A 76 9.23 -8.06 -3.51
C THR A 76 9.82 -6.67 -3.81
N THR A 77 9.20 -5.61 -3.30
CA THR A 77 9.75 -4.25 -3.38
C THR A 77 11.03 -4.10 -2.54
N ALA A 78 11.03 -4.58 -1.29
CA ALA A 78 12.18 -4.55 -0.40
C ALA A 78 13.37 -5.33 -0.96
N LEU A 79 13.11 -6.51 -1.54
CA LEU A 79 14.11 -7.31 -2.26
C LEU A 79 14.74 -6.54 -3.42
N ALA A 80 13.93 -5.87 -4.24
CA ALA A 80 14.42 -5.10 -5.37
C ALA A 80 15.17 -3.81 -4.97
N LEU A 81 14.82 -3.21 -3.83
CA LEU A 81 15.52 -2.05 -3.25
C LEU A 81 16.79 -2.43 -2.48
N GLY A 82 16.91 -3.69 -2.03
CA GLY A 82 18.01 -4.14 -1.17
C GLY A 82 17.91 -3.61 0.27
N VAL A 83 16.69 -3.43 0.79
CA VAL A 83 16.45 -2.86 2.14
C VAL A 83 15.58 -3.78 2.99
N PRO A 84 15.63 -3.68 4.34
CA PRO A 84 14.75 -4.46 5.21
C PRO A 84 13.27 -4.15 5.02
N LEU A 85 12.45 -5.16 5.28
CA LEU A 85 10.98 -5.06 5.38
C LEU A 85 10.56 -5.15 6.85
N VAL A 86 9.68 -4.24 7.26
CA VAL A 86 8.89 -4.32 8.49
C VAL A 86 7.41 -4.39 8.11
N TYR A 87 6.63 -5.19 8.82
CA TYR A 87 5.19 -5.19 8.68
C TYR A 87 4.51 -4.99 10.03
N ALA A 88 3.52 -4.11 10.06
CA ALA A 88 2.70 -3.88 11.24
C ALA A 88 1.74 -5.05 11.44
N LYS A 89 1.61 -5.47 12.69
CA LYS A 89 0.70 -6.55 13.12
C LYS A 89 -0.66 -5.97 13.53
N LYS A 90 -1.76 -6.58 13.10
CA LYS A 90 -3.15 -6.23 13.41
C LYS A 90 -3.67 -6.91 14.68
N TYR A 91 -3.03 -8.00 15.10
CA TYR A 91 -3.38 -8.79 16.28
C TYR A 91 -2.20 -8.99 17.23
N ALA A 92 -1.29 -8.01 17.33
CA ALA A 92 -0.15 -8.12 18.23
C ALA A 92 -0.62 -8.35 19.68
N PRO A 93 -0.08 -9.37 20.40
CA PRO A 93 -0.37 -9.56 21.82
C PRO A 93 0.10 -8.34 22.62
N LEU A 94 -0.53 -8.09 23.77
CA LEU A 94 -0.16 -6.99 24.69
C LEU A 94 1.31 -7.06 25.18
N THR A 95 1.98 -8.19 24.99
CA THR A 95 3.31 -8.50 25.51
C THR A 95 4.47 -8.03 24.63
N GLU A 96 4.25 -7.56 23.38
CA GLU A 96 5.31 -7.02 22.51
C GLU A 96 5.65 -5.55 22.86
N LEU A 97 6.01 -5.29 24.11
CA LEU A 97 6.39 -3.96 24.57
C LEU A 97 7.92 -3.80 24.59
N PRO A 98 8.46 -2.65 24.12
CA PRO A 98 7.75 -1.45 23.68
C PRO A 98 7.39 -1.45 22.17
N ALA A 99 6.19 -0.95 21.83
CA ALA A 99 5.71 -0.80 20.45
C ALA A 99 5.01 0.56 20.22
N TYR A 100 5.00 1.02 18.97
CA TYR A 100 4.12 2.07 18.46
C TYR A 100 2.81 1.43 18.00
N SER A 101 1.66 2.03 18.32
CA SER A 101 0.38 1.44 17.93
C SER A 101 -0.72 2.46 17.64
N ARG A 102 -1.67 2.08 16.78
CA ARG A 102 -2.85 2.86 16.41
C ARG A 102 -4.08 1.96 16.33
N ILE A 103 -5.22 2.48 16.75
CA ILE A 103 -6.52 1.84 16.57
C ILE A 103 -7.09 2.35 15.24
N VAL A 104 -7.46 1.43 14.35
CA VAL A 104 -7.97 1.73 13.02
C VAL A 104 -9.34 1.08 12.84
N PRO A 105 -10.36 1.82 12.37
CA PRO A 105 -11.65 1.23 12.04
C PRO A 105 -11.52 0.21 10.91
N SER A 106 -12.12 -0.97 11.09
CA SER A 106 -12.18 -2.03 10.09
C SER A 106 -13.24 -1.74 9.04
N PRO A 107 -12.88 -1.52 7.77
CA PRO A 107 -13.87 -1.19 6.73
C PRO A 107 -14.77 -2.37 6.36
N THR A 108 -14.31 -3.61 6.59
CA THR A 108 -14.98 -4.82 6.08
C THR A 108 -15.59 -5.70 7.17
N ARG A 109 -15.05 -5.69 8.40
CA ARG A 109 -15.51 -6.58 9.48
C ARG A 109 -16.38 -5.88 10.52
N GLY A 110 -16.47 -4.55 10.50
CA GLY A 110 -17.03 -3.77 11.61
C GLY A 110 -16.11 -3.79 12.83
N GLY A 111 -16.19 -2.75 13.66
CA GLY A 111 -15.30 -2.56 14.82
C GLY A 111 -13.90 -2.08 14.44
N ASP A 112 -12.99 -2.16 15.40
CA ASP A 112 -11.63 -1.64 15.27
C ASP A 112 -10.58 -2.74 15.35
N TYR A 113 -9.41 -2.51 14.78
CA TYR A 113 -8.23 -3.34 14.97
C TYR A 113 -7.02 -2.48 15.36
N ARG A 114 -6.05 -3.09 16.04
CA ARG A 114 -4.85 -2.39 16.51
C ARG A 114 -3.68 -2.72 15.60
N LEU A 115 -3.15 -1.72 14.90
CA LEU A 115 -1.86 -1.81 14.23
C LEU A 115 -0.75 -1.58 15.25
N ALA A 116 0.26 -2.45 15.26
CA ALA A 116 1.43 -2.31 16.11
C ALA A 116 2.73 -2.58 15.35
N VAL A 117 3.75 -1.79 15.65
CA VAL A 117 5.14 -1.95 15.18
C VAL A 117 6.06 -1.87 16.40
N ALA A 118 6.89 -2.89 16.61
CA ALA A 118 7.86 -2.89 17.70
C ALA A 118 8.87 -1.74 17.54
N ARG A 119 9.21 -1.03 18.61
CA ARG A 119 10.14 0.12 18.52
C ARG A 119 11.53 -0.29 18.02
N ALA A 120 11.97 -1.50 18.37
CA ALA A 120 13.28 -2.03 18.00
C ALA A 120 13.48 -2.22 16.49
N VAL A 121 12.41 -2.28 15.69
CA VAL A 121 12.49 -2.52 14.24
C VAL A 121 12.20 -1.26 13.41
N LEU A 122 11.89 -0.13 14.04
CA LEU A 122 11.63 1.14 13.35
C LEU A 122 12.56 2.21 13.92
N PRO A 123 13.80 2.30 13.41
CA PRO A 123 14.78 3.27 13.89
C PRO A 123 14.32 4.70 13.66
N ALA A 124 14.68 5.59 14.59
CA ALA A 124 14.59 7.03 14.36
C ALA A 124 15.44 7.43 13.13
N ASP A 125 15.04 8.50 12.45
CA ASP A 125 15.66 9.04 11.24
C ASP A 125 15.62 8.13 9.99
N ALA A 126 15.10 6.89 10.10
CA ALA A 126 14.97 5.98 8.97
C ALA A 126 14.10 6.60 7.86
N ARG A 127 14.54 6.44 6.61
CA ARG A 127 13.76 6.84 5.44
C ARG A 127 12.82 5.71 5.04
N VAL A 128 11.58 5.81 5.46
CA VAL A 128 10.58 4.74 5.30
C VAL A 128 9.78 4.95 4.02
N VAL A 129 9.64 3.91 3.21
CA VAL A 129 8.62 3.83 2.17
C VAL A 129 7.49 2.91 2.60
N LEU A 130 6.25 3.39 2.51
CA LEU A 130 5.07 2.54 2.72
C LEU A 130 4.76 1.76 1.46
N ILE A 131 4.58 0.45 1.54
CA ILE A 131 4.12 -0.38 0.42
C ILE A 131 2.91 -1.20 0.87
N ASP A 132 1.78 -1.09 0.17
CA ASP A 132 0.57 -1.85 0.50
C ASP A 132 -0.19 -2.32 -0.75
N ASP A 133 -1.10 -3.27 -0.57
CA ASP A 133 -1.89 -3.83 -1.66
C ASP A 133 -2.91 -2.82 -2.21
N PHE A 134 -3.69 -2.18 -1.34
CA PHE A 134 -4.77 -1.28 -1.71
C PHE A 134 -4.69 0.08 -0.99
N LEU A 135 -4.74 1.17 -1.78
CA LEU A 135 -5.15 2.48 -1.29
C LEU A 135 -6.66 2.65 -1.47
N ALA A 136 -7.40 2.42 -0.39
CA ALA A 136 -8.85 2.55 -0.30
C ALA A 136 -9.22 3.90 0.37
N ASN A 137 -9.79 3.86 1.58
CA ASN A 137 -10.07 5.05 2.40
C ASN A 137 -8.82 5.64 3.12
N GLY A 138 -7.65 5.03 2.93
CA GLY A 138 -6.38 5.48 3.50
C GLY A 138 -6.20 5.28 5.02
N GLY A 139 -7.12 4.61 5.72
CA GLY A 139 -7.05 4.43 7.17
C GLY A 139 -5.76 3.76 7.67
N THR A 140 -5.42 2.62 7.08
CA THR A 140 -4.17 1.89 7.40
C THR A 140 -2.94 2.73 7.08
N ALA A 141 -2.88 3.30 5.88
CA ALA A 141 -1.73 4.08 5.42
C ALA A 141 -1.48 5.31 6.30
N ALA A 142 -2.54 6.01 6.71
CA ALA A 142 -2.45 7.15 7.63
C ALA A 142 -1.96 6.72 9.02
N ALA A 143 -2.51 5.63 9.57
CA ALA A 143 -2.06 5.10 10.86
C ALA A 143 -0.58 4.69 10.85
N LEU A 144 -0.10 4.10 9.75
CA LEU A 144 1.33 3.79 9.59
C LEU A 144 2.18 5.06 9.45
N ALA A 145 1.69 6.08 8.72
CA ALA A 145 2.38 7.37 8.61
C ALA A 145 2.52 8.05 9.99
N GLU A 146 1.49 8.00 10.83
CA GLU A 146 1.54 8.48 12.21
C GLU A 146 2.54 7.70 13.07
N ILE A 147 2.62 6.38 12.92
CA ILE A 147 3.61 5.54 13.61
C ILE A 147 5.03 5.90 13.18
N ILE A 148 5.25 6.11 11.87
CA ILE A 148 6.55 6.56 11.33
C ILE A 148 6.95 7.90 11.96
N ALA A 149 6.03 8.86 11.99
CA ALA A 149 6.27 10.17 12.58
C ALA A 149 6.55 10.10 14.09
N GLU A 150 5.79 9.30 14.84
CA GLU A 150 6.01 9.08 16.28
C GLU A 150 7.37 8.42 16.57
N ALA A 151 7.85 7.56 15.66
CA ALA A 151 9.17 6.95 15.77
C ALA A 151 10.33 7.92 15.48
N GLY A 152 10.05 9.14 15.04
CA GLY A 152 11.07 10.08 14.55
C GLY A 152 11.65 9.66 13.19
N ALA A 153 11.00 8.74 12.48
CA ALA A 153 11.37 8.33 11.13
C ALA A 153 10.67 9.22 10.09
N ARG A 154 11.10 9.13 8.83
CA ARG A 154 10.57 9.96 7.74
C ARG A 154 9.87 9.12 6.69
N LEU A 155 8.59 9.38 6.45
CA LEU A 155 7.86 8.82 5.32
C LEU A 155 8.33 9.51 4.02
N VAL A 156 9.14 8.83 3.21
CA VAL A 156 9.76 9.43 2.01
C VAL A 156 8.92 9.24 0.74
N ALA A 157 8.11 8.19 0.70
CA ALA A 157 7.16 7.89 -0.35
C ALA A 157 6.15 6.83 0.11
N ALA A 158 5.06 6.67 -0.62
CA ALA A 158 4.15 5.53 -0.49
C ALA A 158 3.91 4.87 -1.86
N GLY A 159 3.75 3.56 -1.88
CA GLY A 159 3.51 2.76 -3.08
C GLY A 159 2.34 1.81 -2.87
N PHE A 160 1.42 1.76 -3.84
CA PHE A 160 0.24 0.91 -3.78
C PHE A 160 0.07 0.11 -5.07
N VAL A 161 -0.30 -1.17 -4.94
CA VAL A 161 -0.60 -2.00 -6.11
C VAL A 161 -1.87 -1.49 -6.80
N VAL A 162 -2.94 -1.27 -6.03
CA VAL A 162 -4.21 -0.77 -6.54
C VAL A 162 -4.69 0.44 -5.73
N GLU A 163 -5.16 1.49 -6.38
CA GLU A 163 -5.87 2.60 -5.73
C GLU A 163 -7.33 2.65 -6.17
N LYS A 164 -8.23 2.87 -5.22
CA LYS A 164 -9.64 3.20 -5.47
C LYS A 164 -9.80 4.71 -5.38
N THR A 165 -9.63 5.43 -6.48
CA THR A 165 -9.55 6.90 -6.45
C THR A 165 -10.84 7.54 -5.92
N PHE A 166 -11.98 6.90 -6.15
CA PHE A 166 -13.29 7.31 -5.62
C PHE A 166 -13.43 7.24 -4.09
N GLN A 167 -12.46 6.64 -3.38
CA GLN A 167 -12.44 6.58 -1.90
C GLN A 167 -11.50 7.62 -1.26
N ARG A 168 -10.80 8.42 -2.06
CA ARG A 168 -10.03 9.60 -1.61
C ARG A 168 -8.96 9.30 -0.54
N GLY A 169 -8.39 8.10 -0.53
CA GLY A 169 -7.42 7.66 0.49
C GLY A 169 -6.16 8.51 0.58
N ARG A 170 -5.72 9.13 -0.53
CA ARG A 170 -4.57 10.05 -0.56
C ARG A 170 -4.73 11.25 0.39
N GLU A 171 -5.95 11.74 0.56
CA GLU A 171 -6.23 12.91 1.40
C GLU A 171 -5.91 12.61 2.87
N ARG A 172 -6.23 11.39 3.32
CA ARG A 172 -5.94 10.96 4.68
C ARG A 172 -4.44 10.76 4.91
N LEU A 173 -3.72 10.30 3.89
CA LEU A 173 -2.27 10.15 3.95
C LEU A 173 -1.54 11.51 4.00
N ALA A 174 -2.15 12.57 3.47
CA ALA A 174 -1.56 13.91 3.38
C ALA A 174 -1.61 14.73 4.68
N ILE A 175 -2.25 14.22 5.76
CA ILE A 175 -2.49 14.97 7.00
C ILE A 175 -1.18 15.46 7.66
N HIS A 176 -0.07 14.75 7.49
CA HIS A 176 1.25 15.13 8.01
C HIS A 176 2.21 15.67 6.93
N GLY A 177 1.65 16.12 5.80
CA GLY A 177 2.37 16.47 4.59
C GLY A 177 2.26 15.35 3.54
N PRO A 178 1.84 15.65 2.29
CA PRO A 178 1.64 14.61 1.28
C PRO A 178 2.98 14.01 0.83
N PRO A 179 3.23 12.71 1.09
CA PRO A 179 4.37 12.05 0.48
C PRO A 179 4.12 11.87 -1.03
N PRO A 180 5.16 11.71 -1.84
CA PRO A 180 5.03 11.17 -3.19
C PRO A 180 4.31 9.81 -3.16
N VAL A 181 3.29 9.63 -4.00
CA VAL A 181 2.49 8.38 -4.05
C VAL A 181 2.67 7.70 -5.41
N ALA A 182 3.21 6.48 -5.40
CA ALA A 182 3.28 5.60 -6.57
C ALA A 182 2.09 4.64 -6.59
N VAL A 183 1.42 4.50 -7.74
CA VAL A 183 0.29 3.58 -7.90
C VAL A 183 0.38 2.85 -9.23
N LEU A 184 0.28 1.51 -9.19
CA LEU A 184 0.37 0.69 -10.38
C LEU A 184 -0.95 0.58 -11.16
N ALA A 185 -2.08 0.50 -10.46
CA ALA A 185 -3.41 0.43 -11.06
C ALA A 185 -4.40 1.36 -10.35
N GLN A 186 -4.93 2.35 -11.08
CA GLN A 186 -5.91 3.30 -10.55
C GLN A 186 -7.31 2.91 -11.01
N VAL A 187 -8.20 2.60 -10.07
CA VAL A 187 -9.61 2.27 -10.31
C VAL A 187 -10.46 3.51 -10.04
N ALA A 188 -11.08 4.04 -11.09
CA ALA A 188 -11.93 5.23 -11.03
C ALA A 188 -13.31 4.94 -10.45
N ARG A 189 -13.90 3.79 -10.79
CA ARG A 189 -15.20 3.34 -10.27
C ARG A 189 -15.40 1.84 -10.48
N LEU A 190 -16.35 1.29 -9.75
CA LEU A 190 -16.89 -0.05 -9.95
C LEU A 190 -18.34 0.11 -10.42
N ALA A 191 -18.71 -0.50 -11.54
CA ALA A 191 -20.05 -0.33 -12.10
C ALA A 191 -20.45 -1.47 -13.02
N GLY A 192 -21.68 -1.96 -12.86
CA GLY A 192 -22.22 -3.02 -13.71
C GLY A 192 -21.41 -4.31 -13.62
N GLY A 193 -20.89 -4.61 -12.42
CA GLY A 193 -20.07 -5.81 -12.19
C GLY A 193 -18.67 -5.73 -12.81
N ARG A 194 -18.19 -4.55 -13.23
CA ARG A 194 -16.88 -4.35 -13.87
C ARG A 194 -16.05 -3.27 -13.20
N VAL A 195 -14.74 -3.42 -13.33
CA VAL A 195 -13.75 -2.41 -12.91
C VAL A 195 -13.57 -1.39 -14.02
N VAL A 196 -13.68 -0.10 -13.68
CA VAL A 196 -13.38 1.00 -14.60
C VAL A 196 -12.10 1.69 -14.14
N MET A 197 -11.05 1.58 -14.96
CA MET A 197 -9.75 2.19 -14.69
C MET A 197 -9.82 3.71 -14.87
N ALA A 198 -8.97 4.45 -14.13
CA ALA A 198 -8.78 5.88 -14.37
C ALA A 198 -8.17 6.09 -15.76
N ALA A 199 -8.67 7.08 -16.50
CA ALA A 199 -8.08 7.45 -17.78
C ALA A 199 -6.64 7.91 -17.54
N THR A 200 -5.69 7.37 -18.30
CA THR A 200 -4.34 7.92 -18.35
C THR A 200 -4.48 9.36 -18.82
N ALA A 201 -4.01 10.33 -18.04
CA ALA A 201 -3.91 11.70 -18.51
C ALA A 201 -2.92 11.71 -19.69
N GLN A 202 -3.42 11.53 -20.90
CA GLN A 202 -2.69 11.89 -22.12
C GLN A 202 -2.70 13.41 -22.16
N ARG A 203 -1.57 14.02 -21.79
CA ARG A 203 -1.19 15.35 -22.25
C ARG A 203 0.26 15.30 -22.69
#